data_AF-A0A1S1GVZ8-F1
#
_entry.id   AF-A0A1S1GVZ8-F1
#
_cell.length_a   1.000
_cell.length_b   1.000
_cell.length_c   1.000
_cell.angle_alpha   90.00
_cell.angle_beta   90.00
_cell.angle_gamma   90.00
#
_symmetry.space_group_name_H-M   'P 1'
#
loop_
_entity.id
_entity.type
_entity.pdbx_description
1 polymer ?
#
loop_
_entity_poly.entity_id
_entity_poly.type
_entity_poly.pdbx_seq_one_letter_code
_entity_poly.pdbx_strand_id
1 'polypeptide(L)'
;MKLRVSFIILAILSTVAMVLVMAKYPSGPNTMSYDHPWEVWLAVLTNIAMALPALILGFFNNLICRIISAILQMFAVMMYGLFIIVAFAAGIVPVGLMALLTVLLILLSTFMTLFIGYPKSQHYESGTEI
;
A
#
# COMPACT_ATOMS: atom_id res chain seq x y z
N MET A 1 -11.32 -1.96 13.90
CA MET A 1 -10.37 -0.85 13.66
C MET A 1 -8.91 -1.30 13.76
N LYS A 2 -8.47 -1.92 14.87
CA LYS A 2 -7.06 -2.31 15.11
C LYS A 2 -6.39 -3.10 13.96
N LEU A 3 -7.01 -4.19 13.50
CA LEU A 3 -6.45 -5.02 12.42
C LEU A 3 -6.24 -4.27 11.09
N ARG A 4 -7.15 -3.34 10.73
CA ARG A 4 -7.08 -2.59 9.47
C ARG A 4 -5.85 -1.70 9.40
N VAL A 5 -5.65 -0.93 10.47
CA VAL A 5 -4.53 0.02 10.58
C VAL A 5 -3.21 -0.75 10.60
N SER A 6 -3.15 -1.90 11.28
CA SER A 6 -1.97 -2.78 11.24
C SER A 6 -1.61 -3.23 9.83
N PHE A 7 -2.58 -3.57 8.98
CA PHE A 7 -2.30 -3.95 7.59
C PHE A 7 -1.82 -2.78 6.73
N ILE A 8 -2.36 -1.57 6.92
CA ILE A 8 -1.87 -0.38 6.21
C ILE A 8 -0.43 -0.05 6.63
N ILE A 9 -0.13 -0.14 7.94
CA ILE A 9 1.23 0.04 8.45
C ILE A 9 2.18 -1.02 7.87
N LEU A 10 1.75 -2.28 7.80
CA LEU A 10 2.54 -3.35 7.17
C LEU A 10 2.80 -3.08 5.68
N ALA A 11 1.82 -2.57 4.94
CA ALA A 11 2.01 -2.19 3.55
C ALA A 11 3.05 -1.05 3.41
N ILE A 12 2.99 -0.04 4.28
CA ILE A 12 3.99 1.05 4.31
C ILE A 12 5.38 0.50 4.65
N LEU A 13 5.49 -0.36 5.66
CA LEU A 13 6.76 -1.00 6.03
C LEU A 13 7.33 -1.84 4.87
N SER A 14 6.49 -2.54 4.11
CA SER A 14 6.90 -3.27 2.91
C SER A 14 7.46 -2.34 1.85
N THR A 15 6.81 -1.20 1.61
CA THR A 15 7.32 -0.17 0.70
C THR A 15 8.69 0.35 1.15
N VAL A 16 8.89 0.60 2.45
CA VAL A 16 10.20 1.02 2.96
C VAL A 16 11.25 -0.07 2.76
N ALA A 17 10.92 -1.33 3.07
CA ALA A 17 11.83 -2.47 2.84
C ALA A 17 12.20 -2.60 1.36
N MET A 18 11.26 -2.37 0.45
CA MET A 18 11.50 -2.37 -0.99
C MET A 18 12.48 -1.27 -1.43
N VAL A 19 12.33 -0.04 -0.91
CA VAL A 19 13.27 1.06 -1.18
C VAL A 19 14.69 0.70 -0.72
N LEU A 20 14.82 0.04 0.44
CA LEU A 20 16.12 -0.44 0.93
C LEU A 20 16.71 -1.51 0.03
N VAL A 21 15.92 -2.47 -0.44
CA VAL A 21 16.40 -3.49 -1.40
C VAL A 21 16.81 -2.87 -2.72
N MET A 22 16.11 -1.83 -3.18
CA MET A 22 16.45 -1.08 -4.38
C MET A 22 17.78 -0.32 -4.22
N ALA A 23 18.03 0.29 -3.04
CA ALA A 23 19.30 0.91 -2.72
C ALA A 23 20.49 -0.08 -2.71
N LYS A 24 20.22 -1.35 -2.42
CA LYS A 24 21.22 -2.43 -2.48
C LYS A 24 21.54 -2.89 -3.91
N TYR A 25 20.56 -2.84 -4.81
CA TYR A 25 20.68 -3.30 -6.20
C TYR A 25 20.30 -2.15 -7.14
N PRO A 26 21.19 -1.16 -7.31
CA PRO A 26 20.88 0.01 -8.14
C PRO A 26 20.66 -0.44 -9.59
N SER A 27 19.49 -0.08 -10.13
CA SER A 27 19.03 -0.43 -11.46
C SER A 27 19.60 0.42 -12.60
N GLY A 28 20.48 1.38 -12.30
CA GLY A 28 21.08 2.29 -13.25
C GLY A 28 21.80 3.48 -12.60
N PRO A 29 22.46 4.35 -13.38
CA PRO A 29 23.31 5.44 -12.88
C PRO A 29 22.57 6.49 -12.04
N ASN A 30 21.27 6.67 -12.30
CA ASN A 30 20.39 7.59 -11.56
C ASN A 30 19.51 6.86 -10.53
N THR A 31 19.80 5.59 -10.24
CA THR A 31 19.05 4.84 -9.23
C THR A 31 19.69 5.04 -7.87
N MET A 32 18.88 5.39 -6.87
CA MET A 32 19.24 5.49 -5.45
C MET A 32 20.20 4.36 -5.05
N SER A 33 21.35 4.73 -4.48
CA SER A 33 22.39 3.82 -3.99
C SER A 33 22.71 4.11 -2.53
N TYR A 34 23.22 3.12 -1.80
CA TYR A 34 23.74 3.34 -0.44
C TYR A 34 24.95 4.28 -0.38
N ASP A 35 25.62 4.53 -1.50
CA ASP A 35 26.69 5.54 -1.61
C ASP A 35 26.15 6.97 -1.42
N HIS A 36 24.86 7.18 -1.69
CA HIS A 36 24.16 8.44 -1.51
C HIS A 36 22.96 8.23 -0.57
N PRO A 37 23.21 8.06 0.75
CA PRO A 37 22.16 7.72 1.71
C PRO A 37 21.04 8.76 1.77
N TRP A 38 21.33 10.01 1.42
CA TRP A 38 20.34 11.09 1.34
C TRP A 38 19.23 10.81 0.32
N GLU A 39 19.55 10.17 -0.82
CA GLU A 39 18.58 9.81 -1.86
C GLU A 39 17.63 8.71 -1.38
N VAL A 40 18.18 7.73 -0.65
CA VAL A 40 17.40 6.64 -0.04
C VAL A 40 16.43 7.20 1.00
N TRP A 41 16.89 8.11 1.85
CA TRP A 41 16.05 8.78 2.85
C TRP A 41 14.93 9.61 2.21
N LEU A 42 15.23 10.35 1.15
CA LEU A 42 14.21 11.09 0.41
C LEU A 42 13.17 10.16 -0.18
N ALA A 43 13.58 9.07 -0.84
CA ALA A 43 12.67 8.11 -1.44
C ALA A 43 11.76 7.43 -0.40
N VAL A 44 12.29 7.10 0.78
CA VAL A 44 11.49 6.60 1.91
C VAL A 44 10.48 7.65 2.36
N LEU A 45 10.92 8.90 2.52
CA LEU A 45 10.07 9.99 2.99
C LEU A 45 8.92 10.29 2.01
N THR A 46 9.20 10.37 0.70
CA THR A 46 8.16 10.58 -0.33
C THR A 46 7.17 9.43 -0.38
N ASN A 47 7.62 8.18 -0.26
CA ASN A 47 6.72 7.03 -0.22
C ASN A 47 5.78 7.07 0.99
N ILE A 48 6.30 7.40 2.18
CA ILE A 48 5.47 7.55 3.39
C ILE A 48 4.50 8.73 3.22
N ALA A 49 4.96 9.86 2.70
CA ALA A 49 4.13 11.03 2.46
C ALA A 49 2.99 10.74 1.47
N MET A 50 3.24 9.96 0.42
CA MET A 50 2.19 9.54 -0.54
C MET A 50 1.20 8.54 0.06
N ALA A 51 1.63 7.69 0.99
CA ALA A 51 0.77 6.70 1.64
C ALA A 51 -0.09 7.29 2.78
N LEU A 52 0.34 8.41 3.37
CA LEU A 52 -0.33 9.07 4.51
C LEU A 52 -1.80 9.44 4.23
N PRO A 53 -2.17 10.05 3.09
CA PRO A 53 -3.57 10.37 2.78
C PRO A 53 -4.47 9.14 2.80
N ALA A 54 -4.01 8.01 2.23
CA ALA A 54 -4.76 6.76 2.25
C ALA A 54 -4.90 6.20 3.67
N LEU A 55 -3.83 6.29 4.49
CA LEU A 55 -3.86 5.87 5.90
C LEU A 55 -4.86 6.71 6.71
N ILE A 56 -4.81 8.04 6.59
CA ILE A 56 -5.68 8.97 7.31
C ILE A 56 -7.14 8.75 6.90
N LEU A 57 -7.42 8.61 5.60
CA LEU A 57 -8.77 8.35 5.09
C LEU A 57 -9.31 6.99 5.53
N GLY A 58 -8.45 5.98 5.66
CA GLY A 58 -8.79 4.65 6.16
C GLY A 58 -9.19 4.63 7.65
N PHE A 59 -8.78 5.63 8.44
CA PHE A 59 -9.19 5.77 9.85
C PHE A 59 -10.64 6.24 9.99
N PHE A 60 -11.18 7.00 9.04
CA PHE A 60 -12.55 7.48 9.10
C PHE A 60 -13.55 6.33 8.87
N ASN A 61 -14.61 6.28 9.68
CA ASN A 61 -15.61 5.22 9.58
C ASN A 61 -16.64 5.43 8.44
N ASN A 62 -16.45 6.47 7.62
CA ASN A 62 -17.35 6.81 6.51
C ASN A 62 -17.04 5.99 5.24
N LEU A 63 -18.08 5.46 4.59
CA LEU A 63 -17.96 4.69 3.34
C LEU A 63 -17.25 5.49 2.23
N ILE A 64 -17.53 6.80 2.11
CA ILE A 64 -16.93 7.67 1.10
C ILE A 64 -15.40 7.76 1.29
N CYS A 65 -14.93 8.02 2.52
CA CYS A 65 -13.51 8.07 2.82
C CYS A 65 -12.80 6.74 2.51
N ARG A 66 -13.48 5.61 2.71
CA ARG A 66 -12.93 4.29 2.39
C ARG A 66 -12.79 4.05 0.90
N ILE A 67 -13.78 4.44 0.10
CA ILE A 67 -13.70 4.33 -1.36
C ILE A 67 -12.53 5.18 -1.88
N ILE A 68 -12.38 6.40 -1.39
CA ILE A 68 -11.26 7.28 -1.78
C ILE A 68 -9.91 6.65 -1.38
N SER A 69 -9.80 6.12 -0.16
CA SER A 69 -8.59 5.40 0.27
C SER A 69 -8.28 4.20 -0.63
N ALA A 70 -9.29 3.42 -1.01
CA ALA A 70 -9.10 2.27 -1.90
C ALA A 70 -8.64 2.71 -3.30
N ILE A 71 -9.19 3.80 -3.85
CA ILE A 71 -8.75 4.37 -5.14
C ILE A 71 -7.28 4.79 -5.06
N LEU A 72 -6.86 5.46 -3.99
CA LEU A 72 -5.46 5.84 -3.79
C LEU A 72 -4.52 4.63 -3.68
N GLN A 73 -4.95 3.58 -2.97
CA GLN A 73 -4.17 2.33 -2.88
C GLN A 73 -4.11 1.61 -4.24
N MET A 74 -5.18 1.64 -5.04
CA MET A 74 -5.16 1.07 -6.40
C MET A 74 -4.23 1.83 -7.35
N PHE A 75 -4.12 3.15 -7.20
CA PHE A 75 -3.13 3.92 -7.96
C PHE A 75 -1.69 3.49 -7.61
N ALA A 76 -1.42 3.24 -6.33
CA ALA A 76 -0.13 2.69 -5.90
C ALA A 76 0.12 1.30 -6.50
N VAL A 77 -0.88 0.39 -6.48
CA VAL A 77 -0.77 -0.93 -7.11
C VAL A 77 -0.40 -0.83 -8.59
N MET A 78 -1.01 0.11 -9.33
CA MET A 78 -0.69 0.33 -10.74
C MET A 78 0.77 0.78 -10.94
N MET A 79 1.24 1.74 -10.14
CA MET A 79 2.63 2.22 -10.19
C MET A 79 3.64 1.11 -9.87
N TYR A 80 3.39 0.35 -8.81
CA TYR A 80 4.23 -0.81 -8.45
C TYR A 80 4.13 -1.94 -9.48
N GLY A 81 2.97 -2.12 -10.13
CA GLY A 81 2.78 -3.06 -11.22
C GLY A 81 3.68 -2.78 -12.41
N LEU A 82 3.75 -1.52 -12.84
CA LEU A 82 4.70 -1.09 -13.88
C LEU A 82 6.14 -1.28 -13.44
N PHE A 83 6.43 -0.97 -12.17
CA PHE A 83 7.76 -1.14 -11.60
C PHE A 83 8.24 -2.60 -11.60
N ILE A 84 7.35 -3.56 -11.33
CA ILE A 84 7.65 -5.00 -11.43
C ILE A 84 8.16 -5.34 -12.83
N ILE A 85 7.45 -4.88 -13.88
CA ILE A 85 7.82 -5.16 -15.27
C ILE A 85 9.22 -4.62 -15.56
N VAL A 86 9.50 -3.37 -15.15
CA VAL A 86 10.82 -2.74 -15.33
C VAL A 86 11.92 -3.48 -14.56
N ALA A 87 11.66 -3.87 -13.32
CA ALA A 87 12.64 -4.56 -12.48
C ALA A 87 13.02 -5.93 -13.06
N PHE A 88 12.04 -6.69 -13.57
CA PHE A 88 12.30 -7.96 -14.24
C PHE A 88 12.97 -7.77 -15.61
N ALA A 89 12.57 -6.76 -16.39
CA ALA A 89 13.20 -6.43 -17.66
C ALA A 89 14.68 -6.01 -17.48
N ALA A 90 15.02 -5.35 -16.37
CA ALA A 90 16.38 -5.00 -16.00
C ALA A 90 17.20 -6.18 -15.43
N GLY A 91 16.60 -7.36 -15.26
CA GLY A 91 17.26 -8.54 -14.69
C GLY A 91 17.44 -8.50 -13.17
N ILE A 92 16.79 -7.55 -12.47
CA ILE A 92 16.96 -7.33 -11.03
C ILE A 92 15.85 -8.08 -10.29
N VAL A 93 15.97 -9.40 -10.34
CA VAL A 93 15.05 -10.37 -9.72
C VAL A 93 14.69 -10.04 -8.25
N PRO A 94 15.63 -9.69 -7.34
CA PRO A 94 15.27 -9.42 -5.94
C PRO A 94 14.37 -8.19 -5.78
N VAL A 95 14.55 -7.16 -6.61
CA VAL A 95 13.73 -5.95 -6.58
C VAL A 95 12.33 -6.25 -7.15
N GLY A 96 12.24 -7.03 -8.23
CA GLY A 96 10.97 -7.47 -8.80
C GLY A 96 10.13 -8.32 -7.84
N LEU A 97 10.77 -9.24 -7.10
CA LEU A 97 10.10 -10.04 -6.07
C LEU A 97 9.57 -9.21 -4.91
N MET A 98 10.35 -8.23 -4.43
CA MET A 98 9.91 -7.32 -3.37
C MET A 98 8.76 -6.41 -3.82
N ALA A 99 8.80 -5.95 -5.07
CA ALA A 99 7.71 -5.18 -5.65
C ALA A 99 6.42 -6.00 -5.75
N LEU A 100 6.50 -7.27 -6.17
CA LEU A 100 5.38 -8.22 -6.15
C LEU A 100 4.78 -8.39 -4.75
N LEU A 101 5.64 -8.62 -3.74
CA LEU A 101 5.20 -8.75 -2.35
C LEU A 101 4.49 -7.49 -1.86
N THR A 102 5.04 -6.32 -2.20
CA THR A 102 4.47 -5.02 -1.82
C THR A 102 3.09 -4.81 -2.46
N VAL A 103 2.92 -5.16 -3.74
CA VAL A 103 1.61 -5.12 -4.42
C VAL A 103 0.59 -6.02 -3.73
N LEU A 104 0.97 -7.26 -3.38
CA LEU A 104 0.08 -8.19 -2.69
C LEU A 104 -0.37 -7.65 -1.33
N LEU A 105 0.54 -7.03 -0.58
CA LEU A 105 0.22 -6.42 0.71
C LEU A 105 -0.69 -5.19 0.57
N ILE A 106 -0.49 -4.35 -0.45
CA ILE A 106 -1.37 -3.21 -0.73
C ILE A 106 -2.77 -3.69 -1.15
N LEU A 107 -2.87 -4.75 -1.97
CA LEU A 107 -4.14 -5.35 -2.34
C LEU A 107 -4.88 -5.92 -1.13
N LEU A 108 -4.17 -6.64 -0.25
CA LEU A 108 -4.75 -7.17 0.98
C LEU A 108 -5.23 -6.04 1.90
N SER A 109 -4.45 -4.97 2.03
CA SER A 109 -4.82 -3.74 2.74
C SER A 109 -6.08 -3.10 2.16
N THR A 110 -6.17 -3.01 0.83
CA THR A 110 -7.33 -2.44 0.12
C THR A 110 -8.58 -3.28 0.37
N PHE A 111 -8.46 -4.61 0.25
CA PHE A 111 -9.55 -5.54 0.50
C PHE A 111 -10.06 -5.43 1.95
N MET A 112 -9.15 -5.43 2.93
CA MET A 112 -9.49 -5.25 4.35
C MET A 112 -10.15 -3.89 4.63
N THR A 113 -9.73 -2.83 3.93
CA THR A 113 -10.30 -1.49 4.05
C THR A 113 -11.74 -1.44 3.55
N LEU A 114 -12.06 -2.16 2.47
CA LEU A 114 -13.39 -2.20 1.88
C LEU A 114 -14.35 -3.19 2.59
N PHE A 115 -13.91 -4.41 2.88
CA PHE A 115 -14.81 -5.49 3.34
C PHE A 115 -15.25 -5.35 4.79
N ILE A 116 -14.37 -4.94 5.68
CA ILE A 116 -14.56 -5.22 7.10
C ILE A 116 -15.48 -4.19 7.79
N GLY A 117 -16.15 -3.33 7.02
CA GLY A 117 -17.18 -2.42 7.51
C GLY A 117 -18.42 -2.34 6.62
N TYR A 118 -18.81 -3.45 6.00
CA TYR A 118 -20.24 -3.69 5.77
C TYR A 118 -20.93 -3.65 7.14
N PRO A 119 -21.90 -2.74 7.37
CA PRO A 119 -22.80 -2.95 8.48
C PRO A 119 -23.44 -4.31 8.25
N LYS A 120 -23.35 -5.20 9.25
CA LYS A 120 -24.27 -6.32 9.38
C LYS A 120 -25.65 -5.70 9.15
N SER A 121 -26.37 -6.09 8.10
CA SER A 121 -27.74 -5.66 7.91
C SER A 121 -28.44 -5.94 9.25
N GLN A 122 -28.84 -4.89 9.94
CA GLN A 122 -29.77 -5.08 11.03
C GLN A 122 -31.01 -5.64 10.36
N HIS A 123 -31.22 -6.95 10.55
CA HIS A 123 -32.52 -7.55 10.40
C HIS A 123 -33.46 -6.69 11.25
N TYR A 124 -34.20 -5.80 10.60
CA TYR A 124 -35.43 -5.27 11.16
C TYR A 124 -36.38 -6.46 11.16
N GLU A 125 -36.37 -7.22 12.25
CA GLU A 125 -37.56 -7.96 12.66
C GLU A 125 -38.61 -6.89 12.97
N SER A 126 -39.36 -6.46 11.95
CA SER A 126 -40.65 -5.85 12.17
C SER A 126 -41.58 -6.96 12.66
N GLY A 127 -41.47 -7.27 13.95
CA GLY A 127 -42.49 -7.97 14.69
C GLY A 127 -43.78 -7.19 14.53
N THR A 128 -44.73 -7.79 13.83
CA THR A 128 -46.15 -7.50 13.93
C THR A 128 -46.54 -7.53 15.40
N GLU A 129 -46.86 -6.38 15.99
CA GLU A 129 -47.72 -6.33 17.15
C GLU A 129 -49.07 -5.77 16.70
N ILE A 130 -50.06 -6.63 16.89
CA ILE A 130 -51.49 -6.50 16.59
C ILE A 130 -52.16 -5.81 17.78
#